data_AF-A0A959JZ36-F1
#
_entry.id   AF-A0A959JZ36-F1
#
_cell.length_a   1.000
_cell.length_b   1.000
_cell.length_c   1.000
_cell.angle_alpha   90.00
_cell.angle_beta   90.00
_cell.angle_gamma   90.00
#
_symmetry.space_group_name_H-M   'P 1'
#
loop_
_entity.id
_entity.type
_entity.pdbx_description
1 polymer ?
#
loop_
_entity_poly.entity_id
_entity_poly.type
_entity_poly.pdbx_seq_one_letter_code
_entity_poly.pdbx_strand_id
1 'polypeptide(L)'
;MNPFKSYIIWFTPRTGSTFLCDTLGKMGLAGKPQELFNKDENTPLLQLYQQKDYIGLRKYLWKQGSTDNGVMAIKYSFYTSSGL
;
A
#
# COMPACT_ATOMS: atom_id res chain seq x y z
N MET A 1 -11.84 7.08 -5.18
CA MET A 1 -11.31 7.93 -4.10
C MET A 1 -10.13 8.74 -4.64
N ASN A 2 -9.99 10.01 -4.25
CA ASN A 2 -8.83 10.87 -4.52
C ASN A 2 -8.33 11.43 -3.17
N PRO A 3 -7.33 10.79 -2.52
CA PRO A 3 -6.88 11.18 -1.20
C PRO A 3 -6.12 12.51 -1.23
N PHE A 4 -6.21 13.28 -0.14
CA PHE A 4 -5.53 14.58 0.01
C PHE A 4 -4.53 14.61 1.18
N LYS A 5 -4.44 13.53 1.95
CA LYS A 5 -3.40 13.29 2.96
C LYS A 5 -2.81 11.91 2.77
N SER A 6 -1.51 11.75 3.02
CA SER A 6 -0.85 10.45 2.89
C SER A 6 0.31 10.26 3.84
N TYR A 7 0.62 9.01 4.15
CA TYR A 7 1.85 8.61 4.86
C TYR A 7 2.32 7.22 4.43
N ILE A 8 3.59 6.92 4.72
CA ILE A 8 4.23 5.64 4.44
C ILE A 8 4.80 5.09 5.75
N ILE A 9 4.50 3.82 6.05
CA ILE A 9 5.15 3.06 7.11
C ILE A 9 6.35 2.34 6.48
N TRP A 10 7.54 2.83 6.78
CA TRP A 10 8.79 2.13 6.47
C TRP A 10 9.04 1.04 7.49
N PHE A 11 9.30 -0.18 7.05
CA PHE A 11 9.54 -1.31 7.96
C PHE A 11 10.61 -2.26 7.43
N THR A 12 11.15 -3.08 8.33
CA THR A 12 11.85 -4.33 8.01
C THR A 12 11.00 -5.52 8.45
N PRO A 13 11.10 -6.70 7.79
CA PRO A 13 10.29 -7.87 8.15
C PRO A 13 10.37 -8.26 9.63
N ARG A 14 9.27 -8.84 10.15
CA ARG A 14 9.16 -9.39 11.53
C ARG A 14 9.31 -8.39 12.68
N THR A 15 9.05 -7.10 12.44
CA THR A 15 9.06 -6.02 13.44
C THR A 15 7.69 -5.72 14.09
N GLY A 16 6.67 -6.54 13.84
CA GLY A 16 5.30 -6.27 14.29
C GLY A 16 4.56 -5.23 13.44
N SER A 17 5.16 -4.73 12.36
CA SER A 17 4.52 -3.76 11.44
C SER A 17 3.18 -4.23 10.88
N THR A 18 2.98 -5.54 10.68
CA THR A 18 1.69 -6.10 10.27
C THR A 18 0.59 -5.87 11.31
N PHE A 19 0.89 -6.02 12.61
CA PHE A 19 -0.09 -5.78 13.68
C PHE A 19 -0.49 -4.31 13.75
N LEU A 20 0.50 -3.41 13.64
CA LEU A 20 0.26 -1.97 13.55
C LEU A 20 -0.64 -1.62 12.36
N CYS A 21 -0.31 -2.13 11.17
CA CYS A 21 -1.05 -1.82 9.94
C CYS A 21 -2.49 -2.34 9.96
N ASP A 22 -2.71 -3.55 10.50
CA ASP A 22 -4.05 -4.12 10.67
C ASP A 22 -4.90 -3.28 11.64
N THR A 23 -4.31 -2.85 12.75
CA THR A 23 -4.99 -1.97 13.72
C THR A 23 -5.38 -0.64 13.07
N LEU A 24 -4.46 0.03 12.38
CA LEU A 24 -4.71 1.30 11.67
C LEU A 24 -5.79 1.16 10.60
N GLY A 25 -5.76 0.06 9.83
CA GLY A 25 -6.76 -0.22 8.79
C GLY A 25 -8.16 -0.44 9.37
N LYS A 26 -8.26 -1.13 10.51
CA LYS A 26 -9.54 -1.39 11.21
C LYS A 26 -10.17 -0.14 11.82
N MET A 27 -9.38 0.87 12.18
CA MET A 27 -9.91 2.14 12.68
C MET A 27 -10.72 2.91 11.63
N GLY A 28 -10.53 2.64 10.34
CA GLY A 28 -11.28 3.30 9.26
C GLY A 28 -10.95 4.79 9.06
N LEU A 29 -9.96 5.32 9.78
CA LEU A 29 -9.56 6.74 9.73
C LEU A 29 -8.12 6.96 9.23
N ALA A 30 -7.26 5.96 9.32
CA ALA A 30 -5.83 6.10 9.10
C ALA A 30 -5.37 5.56 7.74
N GLY A 31 -6.24 5.53 6.72
CA GLY A 31 -5.96 4.78 5.50
C GLY A 31 -5.90 3.27 5.75
N LYS A 32 -5.42 2.53 4.75
CA LYS A 32 -5.31 1.07 4.78
C LYS A 32 -3.87 0.68 4.42
N PRO A 33 -2.94 0.66 5.40
CA PRO A 33 -1.53 0.45 5.09
C PRO A 33 -1.32 -0.98 4.59
N GLN A 34 -1.00 -1.12 3.31
CA GLN A 34 -0.73 -2.39 2.64
C GLN A 34 0.59 -2.30 1.85
N GLU A 35 1.19 -3.45 1.55
CA GLU A 35 2.45 -3.58 0.81
C GLU A 35 2.25 -3.42 -0.70
N LEU A 36 1.62 -2.31 -1.11
CA LEU A 36 1.17 -2.09 -2.49
C LEU A 36 2.31 -1.93 -3.50
N PHE A 37 3.54 -1.73 -3.03
CA PHE A 37 4.72 -1.52 -3.88
C PHE A 37 5.83 -2.55 -3.62
N ASN A 38 5.65 -3.48 -2.68
CA ASN A 38 6.58 -4.57 -2.46
C ASN A 38 6.31 -5.64 -3.53
N LYS A 39 7.11 -5.65 -4.58
CA LYS A 39 6.96 -6.54 -5.74
C LYS A 39 8.33 -7.02 -6.20
N ASP A 40 8.33 -8.07 -7.02
CA ASP A 40 9.51 -8.46 -7.79
C ASP A 40 9.97 -7.31 -8.71
N GLU A 41 11.28 -7.15 -8.89
CA GLU A 41 11.88 -6.09 -9.70
C GLU A 41 11.39 -6.16 -11.16
N ASN A 42 11.23 -7.37 -11.70
CA ASN A 42 10.91 -7.61 -13.10
C ASN A 42 9.41 -7.51 -13.42
N THR A 43 8.55 -7.30 -12.42
CA THR A 43 7.11 -7.19 -12.64
C THR A 43 6.69 -5.71 -12.62
N PRO A 44 6.30 -5.08 -13.75
CA PRO A 44 5.79 -3.71 -13.74
C PRO A 44 4.49 -3.60 -12.94
N LEU A 45 4.24 -2.45 -12.29
CA LEU A 45 3.01 -2.24 -11.49
C LEU A 45 1.72 -2.37 -12.32
N LEU A 46 1.74 -1.94 -13.58
CA LEU A 46 0.62 -2.10 -14.50
C LEU A 46 0.28 -3.58 -14.73
N GLN A 47 1.30 -4.43 -14.85
CA GLN A 47 1.11 -5.88 -14.98
C GLN A 47 0.63 -6.50 -13.66
N LEU A 48 1.27 -6.17 -12.54
CA LEU A 48 0.93 -6.69 -11.22
C LEU A 48 -0.55 -6.46 -10.86
N TYR A 49 -1.05 -5.27 -11.15
CA TYR A 49 -2.43 -4.88 -10.84
C TYR A 49 -3.38 -4.94 -12.04
N GLN A 50 -2.92 -5.45 -13.17
CA GLN A 50 -3.71 -5.62 -14.41
C GLN A 50 -4.39 -4.32 -14.86
N GLN A 51 -3.66 -3.21 -14.82
CA GLN A 51 -4.14 -1.88 -15.18
C GLN A 51 -3.63 -1.49 -16.57
N LYS A 52 -4.51 -0.87 -17.37
CA LYS A 52 -4.20 -0.47 -18.76
C LYS A 52 -3.26 0.73 -18.85
N ASP A 53 -3.32 1.62 -17.86
CA ASP A 53 -2.54 2.85 -17.81
C ASP A 53 -2.29 3.31 -16.37
N TYR A 54 -1.44 4.34 -16.22
CA TYR A 54 -1.07 4.89 -14.91
C TYR A 54 -2.20 5.66 -14.20
N ILE A 55 -3.21 6.13 -14.93
CA ILE A 55 -4.36 6.80 -14.31
C ILE A 55 -5.27 5.76 -13.65
N GLY A 56 -5.54 4.65 -14.33
CA GLY A 56 -6.23 3.49 -13.79
C GLY A 56 -5.49 2.90 -12.60
N LEU A 57 -4.18 2.72 -12.72
CA LEU A 57 -3.33 2.27 -11.62
C LEU A 57 -3.40 3.19 -10.41
N ARG A 58 -3.28 4.50 -10.59
CA ARG A 58 -3.40 5.45 -9.48
C ARG A 58 -4.75 5.36 -8.79
N LYS A 59 -5.85 5.30 -9.56
CA LYS A 59 -7.21 5.13 -9.01
C LYS A 59 -7.37 3.82 -8.25
N TYR A 60 -6.78 2.73 -8.77
CA TYR A 60 -6.76 1.44 -8.11
C TYR A 60 -6.01 1.51 -6.77
N LEU A 61 -4.77 2.03 -6.76
CA LEU A 61 -3.96 2.14 -5.56
C LEU A 61 -4.61 3.04 -4.49
N TRP A 62 -5.23 4.15 -4.90
CA TRP A 62 -6.02 5.00 -4.01
C TRP A 62 -7.20 4.25 -3.40
N LYS A 63 -7.91 3.41 -4.18
CA LYS A 63 -9.01 2.60 -3.64
C LYS A 63 -8.51 1.60 -2.59
N GLN A 64 -7.33 1.02 -2.78
CA GLN A 64 -6.77 0.02 -1.86
C GLN A 64 -6.22 0.66 -0.58
N GLY A 65 -5.46 1.75 -0.70
CA GLY A 65 -4.72 2.34 0.42
C GLY A 65 -5.48 3.41 1.21
N SER A 66 -6.67 3.85 0.76
CA SER A 66 -7.38 4.97 1.38
C SER A 66 -8.62 4.57 2.19
N THR A 67 -8.94 5.43 3.15
CA THR A 67 -10.22 5.50 3.89
C THR A 67 -11.06 6.68 3.38
N ASP A 68 -12.35 6.68 3.71
CA ASP A 68 -13.33 7.65 3.18
C ASP A 68 -13.06 9.10 3.59
N ASN A 69 -12.34 9.30 4.69
CA ASN A 69 -11.86 10.60 5.15
C ASN A 69 -10.66 11.16 4.36
N GLY A 70 -10.26 10.52 3.26
CA GLY A 70 -9.25 11.02 2.33
C GLY A 70 -7.79 10.82 2.76
N VAL A 71 -7.55 9.97 3.76
CA VAL A 71 -6.22 9.53 4.19
C VAL A 71 -5.80 8.31 3.39
N MET A 72 -4.62 8.34 2.78
CA MET A 72 -3.95 7.20 2.14
C MET A 72 -2.78 6.71 2.98
N ALA A 73 -2.64 5.39 3.09
CA ALA A 73 -1.50 4.78 3.77
C ALA A 73 -0.86 3.70 2.91
N ILE A 74 0.47 3.62 2.97
CA ILE A 74 1.26 2.57 2.33
C ILE A 74 2.16 1.95 3.40
N LYS A 75 2.37 0.64 3.33
CA LYS A 75 3.42 -0.06 4.05
C LYS A 75 4.51 -0.43 3.04
N TYR A 76 5.77 -0.10 3.30
CA TYR A 76 6.86 -0.38 2.36
C TYR A 76 8.13 -0.84 3.06
N SER A 77 8.81 -1.82 2.44
CA SER A 77 10.13 -2.26 2.86
C SER A 77 11.06 -2.28 1.66
N PHE A 78 12.34 -1.97 1.89
CA PHE A 78 13.40 -2.21 0.90
C PHE A 78 13.63 -3.70 0.64
N TYR A 79 13.27 -4.56 1.58
CA TYR A 79 13.40 -6.01 1.45
C TYR A 79 12.04 -6.62 1.10
N THR A 80 11.96 -7.30 -0.04
CA THR A 80 10.81 -8.14 -0.34
C THR A 80 11.05 -9.51 0.29
N SER A 81 10.03 -10.13 0.87
CA SER A 81 10.12 -11.46 1.49
C SER A 81 10.26 -12.60 0.47
N SER A 82 10.57 -12.29 -0.79
CA SER A 82 10.68 -13.22 -1.93
C SER A 82 12.00 -14.01 -1.97
N GLY A 83 12.79 -14.00 -0.88
CA GLY A 83 14.10 -14.64 -0.79
C GLY A 83 14.19 -15.78 0.24
N LEU A 84 13.07 -16.41 0.58
CA LEU A 84 13.00 -17.66 1.35
C LEU A 84 12.26 -18.72 0.54
#